data_AF-A0A2U3RN90-F1
#
_entry.id   AF-A0A2U3RN90-F1
#
_cell.length_a   1.000
_cell.length_b   1.000
_cell.length_c   1.000
_cell.angle_alpha   90.00
_cell.angle_beta   90.00
_cell.angle_gamma   90.00
#
_symmetry.space_group_name_H-M   'P 1'
#
loop_
_entity.id
_entity.type
_entity.pdbx_description
1 polymer ?
#
loop_
_entity_poly.entity_id
_entity_poly.type
_entity_poly.pdbx_seq_one_letter_code
_entity_poly.pdbx_strand_id
1 'polypeptide(L)' 'MVNIYERTNIIAGYVNNKSIVPMIFNGAYNARLFETWVQQVLINELKPAQFVVMDNAAFHKSKKLKS' A
#
# COMPACT_ATOMS: atom_id res chain seq x y z
N MET A 1 26.37 -6.16 15.94
CA MET A 1 25.65 -7.18 15.13
C MET A 1 24.26 -6.64 14.86
N VAL A 2 23.91 -6.37 13.60
CA VAL A 2 22.56 -5.90 13.25
C VAL A 2 21.69 -7.15 13.09
N ASN A 3 20.74 -7.35 13.99
CA ASN A 3 19.76 -8.41 13.87
C ASN A 3 18.69 -7.95 12.87
N ILE A 4 18.90 -8.24 11.59
CA ILE A 4 17.89 -8.05 10.54
C ILE A 4 16.93 -9.23 10.63
N TYR A 5 15.91 -9.11 11.47
CA TYR A 5 14.75 -10.00 11.38
C TYR A 5 14.18 -9.89 9.96
N GLU A 6 14.24 -10.97 9.19
CA GLU A 6 13.56 -11.06 7.91
C GLU A 6 12.07 -10.89 8.16
N ARG A 7 11.49 -9.81 7.62
CA ARG A 7 10.07 -9.54 7.69
C ARG A 7 9.48 -9.72 6.30
N THR A 8 8.56 -10.67 6.18
CA THR A 8 7.63 -10.76 5.06
C THR A 8 6.39 -9.96 5.41
N ASN A 9 6.03 -9.03 4.53
CA ASN A 9 4.86 -8.17 4.66
C ASN A 9 3.88 -8.43 3.52
N ILE A 10 2.63 -8.02 3.71
CA ILE A 10 1.61 -8.00 2.67
C ILE A 10 0.98 -6.61 2.60
N ILE A 11 0.68 -6.16 1.38
CA ILE A 11 -0.20 -5.02 1.12
C ILE A 11 -1.29 -5.47 0.13
N ALA A 12 -2.52 -5.05 0.38
CA ALA A 12 -3.67 -5.35 -0.47
C ALA A 12 -4.75 -4.28 -0.28
N GLY A 13 -5.61 -4.11 -1.29
CA GLY A 13 -6.90 -3.44 -1.10
C GLY A 13 -7.97 -4.44 -0.66
N TYR A 14 -9.05 -3.95 -0.06
CA TYR A 14 -10.20 -4.78 0.33
C TYR A 14 -11.52 -4.10 -0.06
N VAL A 15 -12.35 -4.81 -0.82
CA VAL A 15 -13.65 -4.31 -1.29
C VAL A 15 -14.61 -5.48 -1.50
N ASN A 16 -15.90 -5.30 -1.17
CA ASN A 16 -16.95 -6.32 -1.36
C ASN A 16 -16.56 -7.72 -0.84
N ASN A 17 -16.02 -7.74 0.37
CA ASN A 17 -15.53 -8.94 1.05
C ASN A 17 -14.41 -9.72 0.32
N LYS A 18 -13.67 -9.04 -0.58
CA LYS A 18 -12.59 -9.64 -1.36
C LYS A 18 -11.33 -8.78 -1.28
N SER A 19 -10.19 -9.46 -1.15
CA SER A 19 -8.88 -8.83 -1.34
C SER A 19 -8.69 -8.54 -2.82
N ILE A 20 -8.17 -7.35 -3.12
CA ILE A 20 -7.75 -6.95 -4.46
C ILE A 20 -6.26 -6.60 -4.42
N VAL A 21 -5.58 -6.79 -5.56
CA VAL A 21 -4.17 -6.45 -5.77
C VAL A 21 -3.20 -6.83 -4.62
N PRO A 22 -3.28 -8.07 -4.06
CA PRO A 22 -2.37 -8.45 -2.99
C PRO A 22 -0.93 -8.56 -3.48
N MET A 23 0.00 -8.03 -2.71
CA MET A 23 1.44 -8.12 -2.96
C MET A 23 2.18 -8.51 -1.68
N ILE A 24 2.98 -9.56 -1.75
CA ILE A 24 3.89 -10.00 -0.68
C ILE A 24 5.28 -9.47 -0.99
N PHE A 25 5.96 -8.92 0.02
CA PHE A 25 7.33 -8.40 -0.14
C PHE A 25 8.15 -8.55 1.13
N ASN A 26 9.46 -8.66 0.95
CA ASN A 26 10.42 -8.70 2.05
C ASN A 26 11.02 -7.31 2.29
N GLY A 27 11.27 -6.97 3.55
CA GLY A 27 11.92 -5.71 3.93
C GLY A 27 10.96 -4.66 4.51
N ALA A 28 11.38 -3.40 4.51
CA ALA A 28 10.66 -2.33 5.20
C ALA A 28 9.47 -1.82 4.38
N TYR A 29 8.32 -1.68 5.04
CA TYR A 29 7.18 -0.93 4.50
C TYR A 29 7.44 0.56 4.68
N ASN A 30 7.60 1.29 3.57
CA ASN A 30 7.96 2.71 3.59
C ASN A 30 7.16 3.50 2.55
N ALA A 31 7.26 4.84 2.63
CA ALA A 31 6.54 5.75 1.74
C ALA A 31 6.79 5.47 0.25
N ARG A 32 8.04 5.17 -0.15
CA ARG A 32 8.37 4.94 -1.56
C ARG A 32 7.68 3.68 -2.09
N LEU A 33 7.76 2.56 -1.35
CA LEU A 33 7.10 1.32 -1.75
C LEU A 33 5.59 1.51 -1.84
N PHE A 34 5.00 2.19 -0.84
CA PHE A 34 3.59 2.50 -0.81
C PHE A 34 3.16 3.40 -1.99
N GLU A 35 3.86 4.50 -2.25
CA GLU A 35 3.60 5.40 -3.39
C GLU A 35 3.67 4.66 -4.73
N THR A 36 4.70 3.84 -4.93
CA THR A 36 4.87 3.05 -6.15
C THR A 36 3.73 2.05 -6.32
N TRP A 37 3.35 1.33 -5.27
CA TRP A 37 2.25 0.39 -5.31
C TRP A 37 0.91 1.08 -5.59
N VAL A 38 0.65 2.26 -5.00
CA VAL A 38 -0.56 3.02 -5.30
C VAL A 38 -0.62 3.43 -6.77
N GLN A 39 0.45 4.03 -7.29
CA GLN A 39 0.50 4.57 -8.65
C GLN A 39 0.50 3.50 -9.75
N GLN A 40 1.14 2.35 -9.49
CA GLN A 40 1.34 1.33 -10.52
C GLN A 40 0.34 0.17 -10.41
N VAL A 41 -0.21 -0.06 -9.23
CA VAL A 41 -1.03 -1.25 -8.96
C VAL A 41 -2.43 -0.84 -8.52
N LEU A 42 -2.58 -0.17 -7.37
CA LEU A 42 -3.90 0.09 -6.79
C LEU A 42 -4.79 0.93 -7.70
N ILE A 43 -4.27 2.04 -8.24
CA ILE A 43 -5.08 3.01 -9.00
C ILE A 43 -5.71 2.38 -10.27
N ASN A 44 -5.06 1.37 -10.85
CA ASN A 44 -5.54 0.67 -12.03
C ASN A 44 -6.71 -0.27 -11.73
N GLU A 45 -6.88 -0.68 -10.47
CA GLU A 45 -7.96 -1.55 -10.02
C GLU A 45 -9.19 -0.76 -9.52
N LEU A 46 -9.01 0.51 -9.18
CA LEU A 46 -10.10 1.36 -8.68
C LEU A 46 -11.07 1.73 -9.80
N LYS A 47 -12.37 1.63 -9.50
CA LYS A 47 -13.45 2.10 -10.35
C LYS A 47 -13.78 3.56 -10.05
N PRO A 48 -14.36 4.30 -11.02
CA PRO A 48 -14.89 5.63 -10.77
C PRO A 48 -15.80 5.66 -9.54
N ALA A 49 -15.69 6.74 -8.76
CA ALA A 49 -16.41 6.96 -7.50
C ALA A 49 -16.08 6.01 -6.34
N GLN A 50 -15.02 5.20 -6.42
CA GLN A 50 -14.49 4.49 -5.27
C GLN A 50 -13.53 5.36 -4.46
N PHE A 51 -13.57 5.19 -3.14
CA PHE A 51 -12.69 5.87 -2.20
C PHE A 51 -11.77 4.86 -1.51
N VAL A 52 -10.51 5.26 -1.34
CA VAL A 52 -9.52 4.49 -0.59
C VAL A 52 -9.50 5.01 0.84
N VAL A 53 -9.72 4.12 1.79
CA VAL A 53 -9.62 4.39 3.24
C VAL A 53 -8.42 3.63 3.78
N MET A 54 -7.57 4.31 4.53
CA MET A 54 -6.33 3.77 5.11
C MET A 54 -6.19 4.23 6.55
N ASP A 55 -5.30 3.61 7.31
CA ASP A 55 -4.96 4.08 8.65
C ASP A 55 -4.17 5.40 8.60
N ASN A 56 -4.03 6.04 9.76
CA ASN A 56 -3.41 7.37 9.88
C ASN A 56 -1.88 7.30 10.03
N ALA A 57 -1.21 6.41 9.29
CA ALA A 57 0.25 6.33 9.36
C ALA A 57 0.91 7.56 8.73
N ALA A 58 1.98 8.08 9.34
CA ALA A 58 2.61 9.33 8.91
C ALA A 58 3.08 9.32 7.45
N PHE A 59 3.56 8.17 6.97
CA PHE A 59 4.04 8.01 5.60
C PHE A 59 2.92 7.92 4.55
N HIS A 60 1.66 7.75 4.95
CA HIS A 60 0.51 7.86 4.04
C HIS A 60 0.19 9.32 3.67
N LYS A 61 0.69 10.31 4.44
CA LYS A 61 0.40 11.74 4.23
C LYS A 61 1.26 12.40 3.15
N SER A 62 1.82 11.61 2.22
CA SER A 62 2.67 12.12 1.15
C SER A 62 1.93 13.13 0.27
N LYS A 63 2.61 14.21 -0.11
CA LYS A 63 2.06 15.20 -1.07
C LYS A 63 1.75 14.58 -2.42
N LYS A 64 2.46 13.52 -2.83
CA LYS A 64 2.23 12.85 -4.12
C LYS A 64 0.93 12.05 -4.18
N LEU A 65 0.33 11.78 -3.03
CA LEU A 65 -0.93 11.04 -2.91
C LEU A 65 -2.13 11.96 -2.68
N LYS A 66 -1.90 13.27 -2.66
CA LYS A 66 -2.97 14.27 -2.63
C LYS A 66 -3.40 14.54 -4.07
N SER A 67 -4.64 14.18 -4.38
CA SER A 67 -5.37 14.56 -5.58
C SER A 67 -6.12 15.86 -5.37
#